data_AF-A0A9W8QTD1-F1
#
_entry.id   AF-A0A9W8QTD1-F1
#
_cell.length_a   1.000
_cell.length_b   1.000
_cell.length_c   1.000
_cell.angle_alpha   90.00
_cell.angle_beta   90.00
_cell.angle_gamma   90.00
#
_symmetry.space_group_name_H-M   'P 1'
#
loop_
_entity.id
_entity.type
_entity.pdbx_description
1 polymer ?
#
loop_
_entity_poly.entity_id
_entity_poly.type
_entity_poly.pdbx_seq_one_letter_code
_entity_poly.pdbx_strand_id
1 'polypeptide(L)'
;MAQQLGKEDDLLYPHFIITDDAAAAHVGTKKLFPNTQMQLCIWHICTNVLKAVNERWIGEKEQQNLPFDDWHALSKKPASDAHPRGKQVTQKDFLRSWKLVMYAKTTEDLRARWRDFRT
;
A
#
# COMPACT_ATOMS: atom_id res chain seq x y z
N MET A 1 -27.73 30.06 24.25
CA MET A 1 -28.01 28.66 23.88
C MET A 1 -27.84 28.54 22.38
N ALA A 2 -26.73 27.97 21.92
CA ALA A 2 -26.45 27.82 20.49
C ALA A 2 -27.21 26.61 19.94
N GLN A 3 -27.99 26.85 18.89
CA GLN A 3 -28.82 25.88 18.20
C GLN A 3 -27.97 24.76 17.59
N GLN A 4 -28.43 23.53 17.75
CA GLN A 4 -27.82 22.32 17.20
C GLN A 4 -27.74 22.39 15.66
N LEU A 5 -26.53 22.50 15.13
CA LEU A 5 -26.23 22.14 13.73
C LEU A 5 -25.96 20.64 13.68
N GLY A 6 -26.91 19.89 13.14
CA GLY A 6 -26.74 18.48 12.85
C GLY A 6 -27.87 18.02 11.96
N LYS A 7 -27.56 17.83 10.66
CA LYS A 7 -27.85 16.59 9.89
C LYS A 7 -27.72 16.72 8.37
N GLU A 8 -27.55 17.90 7.78
CA GLU A 8 -27.41 18.04 6.31
C GLU A 8 -25.98 18.31 5.81
N ASP A 9 -25.11 18.93 6.62
CA ASP A 9 -23.75 19.34 6.19
C ASP A 9 -22.68 18.21 6.25
N ASP A 10 -22.93 17.13 6.99
CA ASP A 10 -21.93 16.08 7.21
C ASP A 10 -21.69 15.21 5.95
N LEU A 11 -22.66 15.16 5.04
CA LEU A 11 -22.57 14.43 3.77
C LEU A 11 -21.45 14.93 2.85
N LEU A 12 -21.08 16.20 2.97
CA LEU A 12 -20.03 16.83 2.16
C LEU A 12 -18.71 16.98 2.91
N TYR A 13 -18.65 16.58 4.18
CA TYR A 13 -17.42 16.63 4.97
C TYR A 13 -16.64 15.32 4.80
N PRO A 14 -15.47 15.33 4.14
CA PRO A 14 -14.72 14.10 3.96
C PRO A 14 -14.10 13.68 5.29
N HIS A 15 -14.58 12.61 5.93
CA HIS A 15 -13.89 12.09 7.13
C HIS A 15 -12.52 11.50 6.78
N PHE A 16 -12.37 10.98 5.56
CA PHE A 16 -11.14 10.38 5.08
C PHE A 16 -10.82 10.84 3.66
N ILE A 17 -9.56 11.15 3.41
CA ILE A 17 -9.03 11.36 2.05
C ILE A 17 -7.88 10.37 1.83
N ILE A 18 -8.02 9.56 0.77
CA ILE A 18 -7.00 8.59 0.37
C ILE A 18 -6.24 9.18 -0.82
N THR A 19 -4.94 9.40 -0.67
CA THR A 19 -4.10 10.03 -1.69
C THR A 19 -2.68 9.47 -1.67
N ASP A 20 -1.86 9.84 -2.65
CA ASP A 20 -0.40 9.76 -2.52
C ASP A 20 0.13 10.74 -1.45
N ASP A 21 1.37 10.56 -1.00
CA ASP A 21 1.99 11.40 0.04
C ASP A 21 2.37 12.79 -0.51
N ALA A 22 1.36 13.61 -0.80
CA ALA A 22 1.52 14.95 -1.34
C ALA A 22 1.42 16.00 -0.23
N ALA A 23 2.55 16.61 0.13
CA ALA A 23 2.62 17.63 1.18
C ALA A 23 1.64 18.80 0.97
N ALA A 24 1.47 19.25 -0.28
CA ALA A 24 0.53 20.31 -0.62
C ALA A 24 -0.93 19.90 -0.36
N ALA A 25 -1.30 18.65 -0.69
CA ALA A 25 -2.62 18.12 -0.39
C ALA A 25 -2.85 18.03 1.12
N HIS A 26 -1.82 17.69 1.89
CA HIS A 26 -1.90 17.65 3.35
C HIS A 26 -2.14 19.03 3.97
N VAL A 27 -1.40 20.04 3.51
CA VAL A 27 -1.59 21.42 3.96
C VAL A 27 -2.97 21.94 3.56
N GLY A 28 -3.43 21.70 2.34
CA GLY A 28 -4.74 22.12 1.85
C GLY A 28 -5.89 21.46 2.62
N THR A 29 -5.81 20.13 2.78
CA THR A 29 -6.81 19.34 3.51
C THR A 29 -6.93 19.80 4.95
N LYS A 30 -5.81 19.96 5.66
CA LYS A 30 -5.85 20.41 7.06
C LYS A 30 -6.42 21.82 7.24
N LYS A 31 -6.27 22.70 6.24
CA LYS A 31 -6.85 24.05 6.25
C LYS A 31 -8.36 24.04 6.00
N LEU A 32 -8.83 23.24 5.05
CA LEU A 32 -10.24 23.21 4.64
C LEU A 32 -11.08 22.26 5.52
N PHE A 33 -10.50 21.15 5.93
CA PHE A 33 -11.16 20.09 6.68
C PHE A 33 -10.25 19.59 7.83
N PRO A 34 -10.19 20.33 8.95
CA PRO A 34 -9.26 20.04 10.05
C PRO A 34 -9.44 18.67 10.72
N ASN A 35 -10.64 18.09 10.64
CA ASN A 35 -10.98 16.80 11.22
C ASN A 35 -10.89 15.64 10.21
N THR A 36 -10.53 15.92 8.95
CA THR A 36 -10.30 14.88 7.94
C THR A 36 -9.01 14.14 8.23
N GLN A 37 -9.10 12.81 8.26
CA GLN A 37 -7.91 11.97 8.29
C GLN A 37 -7.40 11.74 6.86
N MET A 38 -6.11 11.97 6.64
CA MET A 38 -5.45 11.54 5.42
C MET A 38 -4.87 10.15 5.56
N GLN A 39 -5.02 9.34 4.52
CA GLN A 39 -4.50 7.98 4.43
C GLN A 39 -3.73 7.79 3.14
N LEU A 40 -2.68 6.97 3.20
CA LEU A 40 -1.89 6.64 2.02
C LEU A 40 -2.62 5.63 1.16
N CYS A 41 -2.64 5.90 -0.13
CA CYS A 41 -3.21 4.99 -1.12
C CYS A 41 -2.32 3.76 -1.31
N ILE A 42 -2.85 2.57 -0.99
CA ILE A 42 -2.16 1.29 -1.19
C ILE A 42 -1.74 1.11 -2.65
N TRP A 43 -2.57 1.55 -3.61
CA TRP A 43 -2.23 1.49 -5.03
C TRP A 43 -0.94 2.25 -5.33
N HIS A 44 -0.84 3.52 -4.90
CA HIS A 44 0.37 4.32 -5.10
C HIS A 44 1.61 3.71 -4.42
N ILE A 45 1.46 3.19 -3.20
CA ILE A 45 2.53 2.48 -2.50
C ILE A 45 3.04 1.29 -3.35
N CYS A 46 2.13 0.45 -3.85
CA CYS A 46 2.50 -0.73 -4.61
C CYS A 46 3.10 -0.37 -5.97
N THR A 47 2.58 0.65 -6.65
CA THR A 47 3.14 1.16 -7.92
C THR A 47 4.56 1.69 -7.73
N ASN A 48 4.82 2.44 -6.66
CA ASN A 48 6.14 2.95 -6.36
C ASN A 48 7.14 1.83 -6.06
N VAL A 49 6.71 0.80 -5.32
CA VAL A 49 7.55 -0.38 -5.06
C VAL A 49 7.83 -1.16 -6.35
N LEU A 50 6.82 -1.40 -7.19
CA LEU A 50 7.02 -2.07 -8.48
C LEU A 50 8.03 -1.33 -9.36
N LYS A 51 7.89 0.00 -9.46
CA LYS A 51 8.82 0.84 -10.20
C LYS A 51 10.24 0.72 -9.65
N ALA A 52 10.40 0.82 -8.32
CA ALA A 52 11.70 0.69 -7.67
C ALA A 52 12.33 -0.70 -7.89
N VAL A 53 11.54 -1.77 -7.86
CA VAL A 53 12.02 -3.13 -8.17
C VAL A 53 12.47 -3.23 -9.62
N ASN A 54 11.69 -2.76 -10.59
CA ASN A 54 12.09 -2.81 -12.00
C ASN A 54 13.38 -2.01 -12.28
N GLU A 55 13.50 -0.81 -11.70
CA GLU A 55 14.63 0.11 -11.91
C GLU A 55 15.90 -0.28 -11.14
N ARG A 56 15.76 -0.74 -9.89
CA ARG A 56 16.87 -0.80 -8.92
C ARG A 56 17.18 -2.20 -8.41
N TRP A 57 16.54 -3.25 -8.93
CA TRP A 57 16.84 -4.62 -8.50
C TRP A 57 18.28 -5.02 -8.79
N ILE A 58 18.96 -5.52 -7.75
CA ILE A 58 20.31 -6.06 -7.82
C ILE A 58 20.21 -7.57 -7.60
N GLY A 59 20.21 -8.33 -8.69
CA GLY A 59 20.02 -9.79 -8.68
C GLY A 59 19.57 -10.30 -10.05
N GLU A 60 19.31 -11.61 -10.16
CA GLU A 60 18.79 -12.20 -11.39
C GLU A 60 17.42 -11.60 -11.73
N LYS A 61 17.29 -11.04 -12.93
CA LYS A 61 16.03 -10.52 -13.46
C LYS A 61 15.37 -11.63 -14.26
N GLU A 62 14.30 -12.22 -13.72
CA GLU A 62 13.48 -13.19 -14.49
C GLU A 62 12.83 -12.53 -15.71
N GLN A 63 12.54 -11.22 -15.65
CA GLN A 63 11.96 -10.44 -16.74
C GLN A 63 12.52 -9.02 -16.76
N GLN A 64 12.63 -8.40 -17.95
CA GLN A 64 13.14 -7.04 -18.09
C GLN A 64 12.20 -5.97 -17.51
N ASN A 65 10.88 -6.22 -17.50
CA ASN A 65 9.86 -5.34 -16.93
C ASN A 65 8.63 -6.15 -16.50
N LEU A 66 8.36 -6.22 -15.20
CA LEU A 66 7.10 -6.81 -14.72
C LEU A 66 5.96 -5.81 -14.96
N PRO A 67 4.93 -6.15 -15.77
CA PRO A 67 3.80 -5.26 -16.02
C PRO A 67 2.94 -5.08 -14.78
N PHE A 68 2.31 -3.91 -14.63
CA PHE A 68 1.42 -3.66 -13.48
C PHE A 68 0.19 -4.57 -13.49
N ASP A 69 -0.30 -5.00 -14.65
CA ASP A 69 -1.39 -5.99 -14.74
C ASP A 69 -0.99 -7.33 -14.10
N ASP A 70 0.31 -7.64 -14.07
CA ASP A 70 0.82 -8.77 -13.30
C ASP A 70 0.71 -8.56 -11.79
N TRP A 71 0.60 -7.33 -11.27
CA TRP A 71 0.27 -7.11 -9.85
C TRP A 71 -1.06 -7.76 -9.48
N HIS A 72 -2.05 -7.68 -10.37
CA HIS A 72 -3.30 -8.43 -10.22
C HIS A 72 -3.14 -9.90 -10.58
N ALA A 73 -2.30 -10.29 -11.54
CA ALA A 73 -2.03 -11.71 -11.85
C ALA A 73 -1.26 -12.47 -10.76
N LEU A 74 -0.47 -11.77 -9.93
CA LEU A 74 0.13 -12.25 -8.68
C LEU A 74 -0.95 -12.62 -7.62
N SER A 75 -2.24 -12.45 -7.91
CA SER A 75 -3.37 -12.88 -7.08
C SER A 75 -3.59 -14.39 -7.04
N LYS A 76 -2.91 -15.18 -7.89
CA LYS A 76 -2.90 -16.63 -7.68
C LYS A 76 -2.32 -16.88 -6.30
N LYS A 77 -3.18 -17.37 -5.40
CA LYS A 77 -2.85 -17.72 -4.02
C LYS A 77 -1.51 -18.45 -4.04
N PRO A 78 -0.47 -17.91 -3.39
CA PRO A 78 0.83 -18.56 -3.44
C PRO A 78 0.69 -19.94 -2.79
N ALA A 79 1.48 -20.91 -3.25
CA ALA A 79 1.47 -22.26 -2.68
C ALA A 79 1.84 -22.24 -1.17
N SER A 80 2.43 -21.15 -0.70
CA SER A 80 2.81 -20.86 0.68
C SER A 80 2.71 -19.35 0.94
N ASP A 81 2.22 -18.97 2.13
CA ASP A 81 2.21 -17.59 2.62
C ASP A 81 3.56 -17.14 3.22
N ALA A 82 4.56 -18.03 3.25
CA ALA A 82 5.88 -17.72 3.80
C ALA A 82 6.74 -16.94 2.80
N HIS A 83 7.51 -15.96 3.31
CA HIS A 83 8.58 -15.33 2.52
C HIS A 83 9.65 -16.38 2.19
N PRO A 84 10.11 -16.49 0.93
CA PRO A 84 11.20 -17.41 0.59
C PRO A 84 12.46 -17.03 1.36
N ARG A 85 12.98 -17.97 2.17
CA ARG A 85 14.21 -17.82 2.96
C ARG A 85 15.34 -18.60 2.30
N GLY A 86 16.46 -17.93 2.03
CA GLY A 86 17.60 -18.49 1.29
C GLY A 86 17.42 -18.51 -0.25
N LYS A 87 18.49 -18.86 -0.99
CA LYS A 87 18.67 -18.65 -2.46
C LYS A 87 18.46 -17.19 -2.90
N GLN A 88 18.95 -16.83 -4.09
CA GLN A 88 18.70 -15.50 -4.65
C GLN A 88 17.18 -15.31 -4.80
N VAL A 89 16.61 -14.44 -3.96
CA VAL A 89 15.21 -14.00 -4.10
C VAL A 89 15.07 -13.38 -5.48
N THR A 90 13.97 -13.66 -6.18
CA THR A 90 13.68 -13.07 -7.48
C THR A 90 12.82 -11.81 -7.31
N GLN A 91 12.76 -10.94 -8.33
CA GLN A 91 11.86 -9.78 -8.33
C GLN A 91 10.41 -10.18 -8.05
N LYS A 92 9.98 -11.30 -8.63
CA LYS A 92 8.62 -11.82 -8.53
C LYS A 92 8.31 -12.32 -7.12
N ASP A 93 9.26 -13.01 -6.49
CA ASP A 93 9.13 -13.49 -5.12
C ASP A 93 9.05 -12.32 -4.13
N PHE A 94 9.90 -11.31 -4.30
CA PHE A 94 9.84 -10.09 -3.52
C PHE A 94 8.47 -9.40 -3.62
N LEU A 95 7.97 -9.18 -4.84
CA LEU A 95 6.69 -8.50 -5.06
C LEU A 95 5.51 -9.29 -4.51
N ARG A 96 5.55 -10.62 -4.59
CA ARG A 96 4.56 -11.51 -3.98
C ARG A 96 4.55 -11.34 -2.46
N SER A 97 5.71 -11.38 -1.80
CA SER A 97 5.79 -11.20 -0.34
C SER A 97 5.39 -9.79 0.09
N TRP A 98 5.79 -8.76 -0.65
CA TRP A 98 5.34 -7.38 -0.43
C TRP A 98 3.81 -7.28 -0.49
N LYS A 99 3.18 -7.92 -1.48
CA LYS A 99 1.71 -7.98 -1.59
C LYS A 99 1.06 -8.66 -0.39
N LEU A 100 1.64 -9.75 0.12
CA LEU A 100 1.12 -10.42 1.31
C LEU A 100 1.15 -9.48 2.53
N VAL A 101 2.19 -8.69 2.70
CA VAL A 101 2.25 -7.65 3.75
C VAL A 101 1.11 -6.64 3.55
N MET A 102 1.02 -6.03 2.37
CA MET A 102 0.09 -4.92 2.12
C MET A 102 -1.39 -5.29 2.19
N TYR A 103 -1.74 -6.54 1.86
CA TYR A 103 -3.12 -7.05 1.89
C TYR A 103 -3.40 -7.93 3.12
N ALA A 104 -2.65 -7.75 4.21
CA ALA A 104 -2.98 -8.36 5.49
C ALA A 104 -4.38 -7.92 5.97
N LYS A 105 -5.16 -8.88 6.48
CA LYS A 105 -6.56 -8.63 6.90
C LYS A 105 -6.64 -7.97 8.27
N THR A 106 -5.67 -8.25 9.13
CA THR A 106 -5.60 -7.75 10.51
C THR A 106 -4.26 -7.06 10.75
N THR A 107 -4.21 -6.24 11.80
CA THR A 107 -2.95 -5.61 12.22
C THR A 107 -1.94 -6.65 12.70
N GLU A 108 -2.42 -7.75 13.30
CA GLU A 108 -1.62 -8.88 13.74
C GLU A 108 -0.98 -9.59 12.54
N ASP A 109 -1.77 -9.88 11.50
CA ASP A 109 -1.29 -10.47 10.24
C ASP A 109 -0.25 -9.58 9.58
N LEU A 110 -0.52 -8.26 9.53
CA LEU A 110 0.39 -7.28 8.96
C LEU A 110 1.74 -7.32 9.69
N ARG A 111 1.72 -7.28 11.03
CA ARG A 111 2.94 -7.31 11.86
C ARG A 111 3.71 -8.62 11.69
N ALA A 112 3.01 -9.75 11.62
CA ALA A 112 3.63 -11.06 11.44
C ALA A 112 4.30 -11.16 10.06
N ARG A 113 3.58 -10.81 8.99
CA ARG A 113 4.11 -10.83 7.61
C ARG A 113 5.23 -9.81 7.42
N TRP A 114 5.13 -8.63 8.02
CA TRP A 114 6.19 -7.63 8.00
C TRP A 114 7.46 -8.12 8.69
N ARG A 115 7.32 -8.84 9.81
CA ARG A 115 8.44 -9.43 10.53
C ARG A 115 9.14 -10.51 9.69
N ASP A 116 8.38 -11.35 9.00
CA ASP A 116 8.92 -12.40 8.11
C ASP A 116 9.57 -11.80 6.85
N PHE A 117 8.99 -10.73 6.30
CA PHE A 117 9.49 -10.06 5.09
C PHE A 117 10.84 -9.34 5.27
N ARG A 118 11.14 -8.88 6.50
CA ARG A 118 12.36 -8.09 6.79
C ARG A 118 13.57 -8.93 7.23
N THR A 119 13.38 -10.24 7.42
CA THR A 119 14.40 -11.20 7.87
C THR A 119 15.00 -11.93 6.68
#